data_AF-A0A2R6M1J1-F1
#
_entry.id   AF-A0A2R6M1J1-F1
#
_cell.length_a   1.000
_cell.length_b   1.000
_cell.length_c   1.000
_cell.angle_alpha   90.00
_cell.angle_beta   90.00
_cell.angle_gamma   90.00
#
_symmetry.space_group_name_H-M   'P 1'
#
loop_
_entity.id
_entity.type
_entity.pdbx_description
1 polymer ?
#
loop_
_entity_poly.entity_id
_entity_poly.type
_entity_poly.pdbx_seq_one_letter_code
_entity_poly.pdbx_strand_id
1 'polypeptide(L)' 'MDEQQNPFESRAVRGAIGLASGLMIAMVALFFFEGTMQLFMLGFAAFDAVFTPYMLKKATVQQGREGDPTA' A
#
# COMPACT_ATOMS: atom_id res chain seq x y z
N MET A 1 17.05 4.05 24.21
CA MET A 1 15.61 3.87 23.95
C MET A 1 15.37 4.59 22.64
N ASP A 2 15.79 3.96 21.55
CA ASP A 2 15.73 4.58 20.23
C ASP A 2 14.26 4.79 19.87
N GLU A 3 13.91 6.05 19.60
CA GLU A 3 12.62 6.44 19.06
C GLU A 3 12.27 5.47 17.94
N GLN A 4 11.19 4.71 18.13
CA GLN A 4 10.75 3.67 17.22
C GLN A 4 10.32 4.31 15.90
N GLN A 5 11.31 4.61 15.05
CA GLN A 5 11.14 5.35 13.81
C GLN A 5 10.24 4.53 12.91
N ASN A 6 9.03 5.04 12.68
CA ASN A 6 8.00 4.31 11.96
C ASN A 6 8.49 4.02 10.53
N PRO A 7 8.74 2.75 10.16
CA PRO A 7 9.33 2.41 8.85
C PRO A 7 8.40 2.78 7.69
N PHE A 8 7.11 2.97 7.97
CA PHE A 8 6.12 3.44 7.02
C PHE A 8 6.12 4.96 6.86
N GLU A 9 6.94 5.72 7.59
CA GLU A 9 7.09 7.17 7.37
C GLU A 9 7.88 7.47 6.09
N SER A 10 8.70 6.53 5.62
CA SER A 10 9.41 6.64 4.35
C SER A 10 8.45 6.48 3.16
N ARG A 11 8.42 7.47 2.27
CA ARG A 11 7.65 7.42 1.01
C ARG A 11 8.11 6.27 0.11
N ALA A 12 9.42 5.99 0.11
CA ALA A 12 9.99 4.91 -0.69
C ALA A 12 9.54 3.53 -0.18
N VAL A 13 9.53 3.31 1.14
CA VAL A 13 9.10 2.03 1.74
C VAL A 13 7.62 1.77 1.47
N ARG A 14 6.75 2.75 1.71
CA ARG A 14 5.31 2.62 1.38
C ARG A 14 5.08 2.36 -0.10
N GLY A 15 5.80 3.07 -0.97
CA GLY A 15 5.72 2.88 -2.43
C GLY A 15 6.14 1.47 -2.85
N ALA A 16 7.23 0.95 -2.27
CA ALA A 16 7.71 -0.41 -2.54
C ALA A 16 6.70 -1.47 -2.09
N ILE A 17 6.04 -1.28 -0.93
CA ILE A 17 4.99 -2.19 -0.45
C ILE A 17 3.80 -2.21 -1.40
N GLY A 18 3.30 -1.03 -1.80
CA GLY A 18 2.20 -0.93 -2.77
C GLY A 18 2.53 -1.57 -4.10
N LEU A 19 3.72 -1.27 -4.64
CA LEU A 19 4.18 -1.83 -5.91
C LEU A 19 4.37 -3.35 -5.86
N ALA A 20 4.91 -3.89 -4.76
CA ALA A 20 5.11 -5.33 -4.61
C ALA A 20 3.78 -6.10 -4.56
N SER A 21 2.80 -5.56 -3.81
CA SER A 21 1.45 -6.13 -3.75
C SER A 21 0.75 -6.08 -5.11
N GLY A 22 0.73 -4.89 -5.74
CA GLY A 22 0.16 -4.72 -7.07
C GLY A 22 0.82 -5.62 -8.12
N LEU A 23 2.15 -5.81 -8.06
CA LEU A 23 2.87 -6.71 -8.96
C LEU A 23 2.43 -8.17 -8.78
N MET A 24 2.24 -8.64 -7.55
CA MET A 24 1.72 -9.98 -7.30
C MET A 24 0.32 -10.18 -7.88
N ILE A 25 -0.59 -9.21 -7.68
CA ILE A 25 -1.94 -9.27 -8.26
C ILE A 25 -1.87 -9.26 -9.79
N ALA A 26 -1.01 -8.41 -10.38
CA ALA A 26 -0.80 -8.36 -11.82
C ALA A 26 -0.25 -9.68 -12.37
N MET A 27 0.68 -10.34 -11.67
CA MET A 27 1.14 -11.68 -12.06
C MET A 27 -0.03 -12.67 -12.05
N VAL A 28 -0.81 -12.71 -10.96
CA VAL A 28 -2.00 -13.59 -10.90
C VAL A 28 -2.97 -13.30 -12.05
N ALA A 29 -3.21 -12.03 -12.36
CA ALA A 29 -4.03 -11.60 -13.49
C ALA A 29 -3.54 -12.18 -14.81
N LEU A 30 -2.24 -12.02 -15.11
CA LEU A 30 -1.64 -12.41 -16.39
C LEU A 30 -1.52 -13.93 -16.57
N PHE A 31 -1.31 -14.69 -15.50
CA PHE A 31 -1.08 -16.13 -15.57
C PHE A 31 -2.36 -16.97 -15.40
N PHE A 32 -3.41 -16.45 -14.75
CA PHE A 32 -4.59 -17.23 -14.36
C PHE A 32 -5.91 -16.72 -14.93
N PHE A 33 -5.96 -15.52 -15.49
CA PHE A 33 -7.19 -14.93 -16.02
C PHE A 33 -7.05 -14.57 -17.49
N GLU A 34 -8.16 -14.68 -18.21
CA GLU A 34 -8.27 -14.28 -19.61
C GLU A 34 -9.43 -13.29 -19.82
N GLY A 35 -9.38 -12.58 -20.95
CA GLY A 35 -10.46 -11.70 -21.40
C GLY A 35 -10.77 -10.59 -20.39
N THR A 36 -12.07 -10.37 -20.15
CA THR A 36 -12.54 -9.26 -19.32
C THR A 36 -12.08 -9.37 -17.87
N MET A 37 -12.00 -10.59 -17.33
CA MET A 37 -11.61 -10.83 -15.93
C MET A 37 -10.15 -10.43 -15.68
N GLN A 38 -9.28 -10.69 -16.66
CA GLN A 38 -7.89 -10.24 -16.63
C GLN A 38 -7.79 -8.72 -16.57
N LEU A 39 -8.59 -8.00 -17.36
CA LEU A 39 -8.61 -6.54 -17.37
C LEU A 39 -9.08 -5.98 -16.01
N PHE A 40 -10.11 -6.58 -15.42
CA PHE A 40 -10.59 -6.21 -14.07
C PHE A 40 -9.51 -6.43 -13.01
N MET A 41 -8.84 -7.58 -13.02
CA MET A 41 -7.75 -7.90 -12.09
C MET A 41 -6.56 -6.95 -12.26
N LEU A 42 -6.21 -6.59 -13.49
CA LEU A 42 -5.14 -5.63 -13.76
C LEU A 42 -5.52 -4.21 -13.30
N GLY A 43 -6.79 -3.83 -13.47
CA GLY A 43 -7.33 -2.58 -12.91
C GLY A 43 -7.26 -2.58 -11.38
N PHE A 44 -7.58 -3.70 -10.73
CA PHE A 44 -7.46 -3.85 -9.28
C PHE A 44 -6.00 -3.80 -8.82
N ALA A 45 -5.07 -4.42 -9.55
CA ALA A 45 -3.64 -4.35 -9.28
C ALA A 45 -3.11 -2.91 -9.34
N ALA A 46 -3.51 -2.15 -10.37
CA ALA A 46 -3.16 -0.74 -10.51
C ALA A 46 -3.75 0.11 -9.39
N PHE A 47 -5.01 -0.17 -9.01
CA PHE A 47 -5.65 0.49 -7.88
C PHE A 47 -4.93 0.21 -6.56
N ASP A 48 -4.61 -1.05 -6.27
CA ASP A 48 -3.88 -1.47 -5.06
C ASP A 48 -2.52 -0.79 -4.95
N ALA A 49 -1.76 -0.75 -6.06
CA ALA A 49 -0.44 -0.13 -6.11
C ALA A 49 -0.46 1.37 -5.74
N VAL A 50 -1.59 2.06 -5.93
CA VAL A 50 -1.76 3.48 -5.58
C VAL A 50 -2.46 3.66 -4.24
N PHE A 51 -3.47 2.84 -3.95
CA PHE A 51 -4.33 2.99 -2.78
C PHE A 51 -3.64 2.56 -1.49
N THR A 52 -2.86 1.48 -1.52
CA THR A 52 -2.11 0.98 -0.36
C THR A 52 -1.10 2.00 0.19
N PRO A 53 -0.20 2.62 -0.61
CA PRO A 53 0.71 3.64 -0.08
C PRO A 53 -0.04 4.90 0.39
N TYR A 54 -1.18 5.23 -0.22
CA TYR A 54 -2.02 6.34 0.20
C TYR A 54 -2.67 6.10 1.58
N MET A 55 -3.17 4.89 1.83
CA MET A 55 -3.74 4.52 3.13
C MET A 55 -2.68 4.40 4.23
N LEU A 56 -1.51 3.83 3.93
CA LEU A 56 -0.39 3.80 4.87
C LEU A 56 0.00 5.22 5.30
N LYS A 57 0.05 6.18 4.37
CA LYS A 57 0.29 7.59 4.71
C LYS A 57 -0.74 8.15 5.70
N LYS A 58 -2.03 7.85 5.52
CA LYS A 58 -3.10 8.30 6.42
C LYS A 58 -2.99 7.66 7.80
N ALA A 59 -2.73 6.36 7.84
CA ALA A 59 -2.56 5.63 9.09
C ALA A 59 -1.40 6.19 9.93
N THR A 60 -0.27 6.54 9.29
CA THR A 60 0.86 7.18 10.00
C THR A 60 0.47 8.53 10.60
N VAL A 61 -0.33 9.34 9.89
CA VAL A 61 -0.81 10.65 10.38
C VAL A 61 -1.80 10.50 11.54
N GLN A 62 -2.68 9.49 11.50
CA GLN A 62 -3.64 9.22 12.56
C GLN A 62 -2.95 8.70 13.83
N GLN A 63 -1.97 7.82 13.68
CA GLN A 63 -1.19 7.27 14.80
C GLN A 63 -0.43 8.35 15.58
N GLY A 64 0.11 9.37 14.88
CA GLY A 64 0.77 10.51 15.53
C GLY A 64 -0.17 11.41 16.34
N ARG A 65 -1.50 11.32 16.12
CA ARG A 65 -2.52 12.12 16.81
C ARG A 65 -3.10 11.44 18.05
N GLU A 66 -2.97 10.11 18.13
CA GLU A 66 -3.48 9.26 19.22
C GLU A 66 -2.40 8.99 20.28
N GLY A 67 -1.14 9.30 19.98
CA GLY A 67 0.00 9.22 20.90
C GLY A 67 0.32 10.50 21.66
N ASP A 68 -0.50 11.55 21.57
CA ASP A 68 -0.34 12.79 22.35
C ASP A 68 -1.09 12.68 23.69
N PRO A 69 -0.40 12.54 24.84
CA PRO A 69 -1.05 12.47 26.15
C PRO A 69 -1.60 13.81 26.66
N THR A 70 -1.59 14.89 25.86
CA THR A 70 -1.98 16.24 26.30
C THR A 70 -3.10 16.93 25.50
N ALA A 71 -3.82 16.21 24.63
CA ALA A 71 -5.04 16.72 24.00
C ALA A 71 -6.29 16.58 24.89
#